data_AF-A0A923AIU3-F1
#
_entry.id   AF-A0A923AIU3-F1
#
_cell.length_a   1.000
_cell.length_b   1.000
_cell.length_c   1.000
_cell.angle_alpha   90.00
_cell.angle_beta   90.00
_cell.angle_gamma   90.00
#
_symmetry.space_group_name_H-M   'P 1'
#
loop_
_entity.id
_entity.type
_entity.pdbx_description
1 polymer ?
#
loop_
_entity_poly.entity_id
_entity_poly.type
_entity_poly.pdbx_seq_one_letter_code
_entity_poly.pdbx_strand_id
1 'polypeptide(L)' 'MQRFDGTANYVATDDLKVAVNAAVTLRRPLLVKGEPGTGKTVLAHEIAKAVGAE' A
#
# COMPACT_ATOMS: atom_id res chain seq x y z
N MET A 1 15.01 -2.01 -3.87
CA MET A 1 13.56 -2.23 -3.69
C MET A 1 12.94 -0.86 -3.46
N GLN A 2 11.99 -0.43 -4.29
CA GLN A 2 11.28 0.83 -4.04
C GLN A 2 10.35 0.65 -2.84
N ARG A 3 10.34 1.64 -1.93
CA ARG A 3 9.48 1.67 -0.74
C ARG A 3 8.21 2.45 -1.07
N PHE A 4 7.09 2.04 -0.50
CA PHE A 4 5.85 2.79 -0.56
C PHE A 4 5.86 3.88 0.52
N ASP A 5 5.89 5.15 0.09
CA ASP A 5 5.83 6.33 0.95
C ASP A 5 4.46 7.05 0.90
N GLY A 6 3.51 6.51 0.13
CA GLY A 6 2.27 7.18 -0.28
C GLY A 6 2.36 7.70 -1.71
N THR A 7 1.28 8.27 -2.22
CA THR A 7 1.24 8.88 -3.56
C THR A 7 0.50 10.21 -3.54
N ALA A 8 0.60 10.98 -4.63
CA ALA A 8 -0.13 12.24 -4.78
C ALA A 8 -1.65 12.07 -4.59
N ASN A 9 -2.18 10.88 -4.85
CA ASN A 9 -3.60 10.57 -4.79
C ASN A 9 -3.99 9.71 -3.57
N TYR A 10 -3.02 9.31 -2.74
CA TYR A 10 -3.28 8.44 -1.61
C TYR A 10 -2.44 8.82 -0.40
N VAL A 11 -3.12 9.38 0.61
CA VAL A 11 -2.51 9.71 1.90
C VAL A 11 -2.55 8.47 2.79
N ALA A 12 -1.40 7.82 2.92
CA ALA A 12 -1.23 6.69 3.84
C ALA A 12 -0.72 7.19 5.21
N THR A 13 -1.25 6.63 6.28
CA THR A 13 -0.66 6.76 7.61
C THR A 13 0.71 6.07 7.65
N ASP A 14 1.59 6.47 8.56
CA ASP A 14 2.91 5.86 8.67
C ASP A 14 2.83 4.37 9.02
N ASP A 15 1.87 3.97 9.87
CA ASP A 15 1.60 2.57 10.18
C ASP A 15 1.24 1.75 8.93
N LEU A 16 0.43 2.31 8.03
CA LEU A 16 0.05 1.65 6.79
C LEU A 16 1.27 1.48 5.88
N LYS A 17 2.12 2.51 5.76
CA LYS A 17 3.37 2.43 4.98
C LYS A 17 4.28 1.33 5.52
N VAL A 18 4.47 1.26 6.84
CA VAL A 18 5.30 0.23 7.49
C VAL A 18 4.75 -1.16 7.20
N ALA A 19 3.44 -1.38 7.36
CA ALA A 19 2.80 -2.67 7.08
C ALA A 19 2.96 -3.11 5.62
N VAL A 20 2.76 -2.18 4.67
CA VAL A 20 2.93 -2.45 3.23
C VAL A 20 4.38 -2.80 2.91
N ASN A 21 5.32 -1.96 3.33
CA ASN A 21 6.75 -2.19 3.06
C ASN A 21 7.24 -3.51 3.67
N ALA A 22 6.77 -3.86 4.87
CA ALA A 22 7.08 -5.14 5.50
C ALA A 22 6.50 -6.31 4.71
N ALA A 23 5.23 -6.24 4.30
CA ALA A 23 4.57 -7.29 3.51
C ALA A 23 5.27 -7.55 2.18
N VAL A 24 5.64 -6.49 1.45
CA VAL A 24 6.40 -6.58 0.19
C VAL A 24 7.78 -7.21 0.43
N THR A 25 8.51 -6.73 1.44
CA THR A 25 9.86 -7.23 1.75
C THR A 25 9.84 -8.70 2.15
N LEU A 26 8.87 -9.10 2.96
CA LEU A 26 8.73 -10.46 3.47
C LEU A 26 8.02 -11.41 2.48
N ARG A 27 7.48 -10.87 1.38
CA ARG A 27 6.59 -11.59 0.45
C ARG A 27 5.46 -12.31 1.18
N ARG A 28 4.84 -11.62 2.12
CA ARG A 28 3.70 -12.12 2.91
C ARG A 28 2.42 -11.39 2.50
N PRO A 29 1.26 -12.09 2.51
CA PRO A 29 -0.02 -11.47 2.20
C PRO A 29 -0.37 -10.40 3.24
N LEU A 30 -1.00 -9.31 2.79
CA LEU A 30 -1.48 -8.20 3.61
C LEU A 30 -3.00 -8.10 3.51
N LEU A 31 -3.71 -8.25 4.64
CA LEU A 31 -5.16 -8.07 4.70
C LEU A 31 -5.48 -6.63 5.11
N VAL A 32 -6.01 -5.84 4.17
CA VAL A 32 -6.45 -4.47 4.44
C VAL A 32 -7.95 -4.46 4.78
N LYS A 33 -8.29 -3.99 5.98
CA LYS A 33 -9.67 -3.82 6.46
C LYS A 33 -10.03 -2.33 6.54
N GLY A 34 -11.30 -2.01 6.36
CA GLY A 34 -11.82 -0.65 6.51
C GLY A 34 -13.24 -0.54 5.98
N GLU A 35 -13.94 0.54 6.32
CA GLU A 35 -15.32 0.80 5.89
C GLU A 35 -15.47 0.84 4.36
N PRO A 36 -16.66 0.57 3.80
CA PRO A 36 -16.93 0.77 2.37
C PRO A 36 -16.53 2.19 1.93
N GLY A 37 -15.84 2.32 0.78
CA GLY A 37 -15.43 3.62 0.25
C GLY A 37 -14.11 4.21 0.77
N THR A 38 -13.37 3.54 1.67
CA THR A 38 -12.10 4.07 2.24
C THR A 38 -10.85 3.88 1.35
N GLY A 39 -11.02 3.71 0.04
CA GLY A 39 -9.90 3.66 -0.90
C GLY A 39 -9.04 2.39 -0.87
N LYS A 40 -9.55 1.25 -0.36
CA LYS A 40 -8.82 -0.05 -0.35
C LYS A 40 -8.35 -0.51 -1.74
N THR A 41 -9.19 -0.36 -2.76
CA THR A 41 -8.83 -0.69 -4.15
C THR A 41 -7.78 0.26 -4.70
N VAL A 42 -7.93 1.56 -4.42
CA VAL A 42 -6.96 2.59 -4.85
C VAL A 42 -5.60 2.32 -4.23
N LEU A 43 -5.54 1.97 -2.94
CA LEU A 43 -4.30 1.58 -2.26
C LEU A 43 -3.56 0.48 -3.02
N ALA A 44 -4.25 -0.57 -3.47
CA ALA A 44 -3.61 -1.67 -4.20
C ALA A 44 -2.96 -1.19 -5.51
N HIS A 45 -3.65 -0.34 -6.28
CA HIS A 45 -3.11 0.23 -7.52
C HIS A 45 -1.91 1.15 -7.25
N GLU A 46 -2.01 2.00 -6.23
CA GLU A 46 -0.93 2.94 -5.89
C GLU A 46 0.30 2.22 -5.34
N ILE A 47 0.14 1.10 -4.63
CA ILE A 47 1.24 0.22 -4.24
C ILE A 47 1.88 -0.42 -5.48
N ALA A 48 1.09 -0.98 -6.40
CA ALA A 48 1.59 -1.62 -7.62
C ALA A 48 2.44 -0.65 -8.45
N LYS A 49 1.95 0.59 -8.67
CA LYS A 49 2.71 1.67 -9.30
C LYS A 49 4.02 1.96 -8.58
N ALA A 50 3.97 2.14 -7.26
CA ALA A 50 5.12 2.52 -6.44
C ALA A 50 6.21 1.44 -6.36
N VAL A 51 5.88 0.17 -6.64
CA VAL A 51 6.85 -0.93 -6.63
C VAL A 51 7.18 -1.46 -8.04
N GLY A 52 6.61 -0.86 -9.09
CA GLY A 52 6.83 -1.26 -10.48
C GLY A 52 6.20 -2.60 -10.84
N ALA A 53 4.99 -2.87 -10.33
CA ALA A 53 4.23 -4.10 -10.53
C ALA A 53 2.85 -3.86 -11.17
N GLU A 54 2.70 -2.81 -11.99
CA GLU A 54 1.51 -2.56 -12.82
C GLU A 54 1.32 -3.59 -13.94
#